data_AF-A0A661VDY6-F1
#
_entry.id   AF-A0A661VDY6-F1
#
_cell.length_a   1.000
_cell.length_b   1.000
_cell.length_c   1.000
_cell.angle_alpha   90.00
_cell.angle_beta   90.00
_cell.angle_gamma   90.00
#
_symmetry.space_group_name_H-M   'P 1'
#
loop_
_entity.id
_entity.type
_entity.pdbx_description
1 polymer ?
#
loop_
_entity_poly.entity_id
_entity_poly.type
_entity_poly.pdbx_seq_one_letter_code
_entity_poly.pdbx_strand_id
1 'polypeptide(L)'
;MRYWGFSGIRCGEEFVLPFTIYLRNENDEVTISSIDIADTFEHGRVTMQYQHRPLLPGEVVGVQLSIHVDRSCPSGEYPFAIVFQATGHEVK
;
A
#
# COMPACT_ATOMS: atom_id res chain seq x y z
N MET A 1 7.48 -12.32 -5.50
CA MET A 1 6.97 -11.34 -4.52
C MET A 1 8.14 -10.61 -3.89
N ARG A 2 8.09 -9.28 -3.77
CA ARG A 2 9.07 -8.49 -3.01
C ARG A 2 8.43 -8.13 -1.67
N TYR A 3 9.07 -8.48 -0.57
CA TYR A 3 8.62 -8.16 0.79
C TYR A 3 9.42 -6.98 1.33
N TRP A 4 8.75 -6.06 2.01
CA TRP A 4 9.38 -4.95 2.71
C TRP A 4 9.17 -5.17 4.20
N GLY A 5 10.24 -5.54 4.90
CA GLY A 5 10.22 -5.68 6.35
C GLY A 5 10.48 -4.32 7.01
N PHE A 6 9.59 -3.93 7.92
CA PHE A 6 9.78 -2.74 8.74
C PHE A 6 9.89 -3.18 10.20
N SER A 7 10.97 -2.79 10.86
CA SER A 7 11.23 -3.08 12.28
C SER A 7 11.08 -1.81 13.12
N GLY A 8 10.70 -1.95 14.39
CA GLY A 8 10.70 -0.84 15.35
C GLY A 8 9.38 -0.08 15.51
N ILE A 9 8.27 -0.54 14.92
CA ILE A 9 6.94 0.04 15.17
C ILE A 9 6.40 -0.51 16.48
N ARG A 10 6.03 0.36 17.43
CA ARG A 10 5.49 -0.07 18.73
C ARG A 10 3.97 -0.18 18.71
N CYS A 11 3.43 -0.98 19.63
CA CYS A 11 1.99 -1.08 19.83
C CYS A 11 1.36 0.28 20.10
N GLY A 12 0.25 0.56 19.41
CA GLY A 12 -0.48 1.81 19.54
C GLY A 12 0.10 3.00 18.81
N GLU A 13 1.19 2.81 18.05
CA GLU A 13 1.78 3.87 17.23
C GLU A 13 1.13 3.94 15.84
N GLU A 14 1.11 5.16 15.30
CA GLU A 14 0.87 5.43 13.90
C GLU A 14 2.20 5.85 13.27
N PHE A 15 2.56 5.21 12.17
CA PHE A 15 3.81 5.42 11.47
C PHE A 15 3.53 5.73 10.00
N VAL A 16 3.79 6.96 9.58
CA VAL A 16 3.80 7.32 8.17
C VAL A 16 5.13 6.87 7.59
N LEU A 17 5.11 6.09 6.51
CA LEU A 17 6.35 5.69 5.85
C LEU A 17 7.10 6.95 5.39
N PRO A 18 8.41 7.08 5.70
CA PRO A 18 9.18 8.28 5.38
C PRO A 18 9.51 8.39 3.89
N PHE A 19 9.06 7.44 3.07
CA PHE A 19 9.30 7.41 1.64
C PHE A 19 8.01 7.17 0.85
N THR A 20 7.96 7.76 -0.34
CA THR A 20 6.91 7.53 -1.33
C THR A 20 7.17 6.21 -2.04
N ILE A 21 6.13 5.39 -2.19
CA ILE A 21 6.17 4.20 -3.03
C ILE A 21 5.67 4.60 -4.42
N TYR A 22 6.38 4.20 -5.46
CA TYR A 22 6.00 4.49 -6.85
C TYR A 22 5.39 3.24 -7.47
N LEU A 23 4.15 3.37 -7.95
CA LEU A 23 3.43 2.34 -8.68
C LEU A 23 3.43 2.72 -10.16
N ARG A 24 3.79 1.77 -11.03
CA ARG A 24 3.77 1.94 -12.49
C ARG A 24 2.74 1.01 -13.09
N ASN A 25 1.92 1.54 -14.01
CA ASN A 25 1.09 0.68 -14.85
C ASN A 25 1.96 0.12 -15.99
N GLU A 26 2.37 -1.13 -15.87
CA GLU A 26 3.16 -1.84 -16.90
C GLU A 26 2.29 -2.49 -17.99
N ASN A 27 0.96 -2.38 -17.89
CA ASN A 27 0.07 -2.86 -18.93
C ASN A 27 -0.08 -1.80 -20.02
N ASP A 28 0.04 -2.22 -21.28
CA ASP A 28 -0.02 -1.34 -22.45
C ASP A 28 -1.47 -1.07 -22.92
N GLU A 29 -2.42 -1.88 -22.48
CA GLU A 29 -3.81 -1.92 -22.98
C GLU A 29 -4.85 -1.66 -21.90
N VAL A 30 -4.47 -1.63 -20.62
CA VAL A 30 -5.39 -1.48 -19.48
C VAL A 30 -5.15 -0.17 -18.77
N THR A 31 -6.21 0.61 -18.58
CA THR A 31 -6.21 1.74 -17.65
C THR A 31 -6.63 1.26 -16.26
N ILE A 32 -5.82 1.55 -15.23
CA ILE A 32 -6.17 1.24 -13.84
C ILE A 32 -7.06 2.35 -13.29
N SER A 33 -8.32 2.03 -12.98
CA SER A 33 -9.30 2.99 -12.45
C SER A 33 -9.23 3.15 -10.93
N SER A 34 -8.80 2.13 -10.20
CA SER A 34 -8.61 2.20 -8.76
C SER A 34 -7.46 1.32 -8.28
N ILE A 35 -6.83 1.75 -7.20
CA ILE A 35 -5.82 0.99 -6.46
C ILE A 35 -6.18 1.12 -5.00
N ASP A 36 -6.32 -0.01 -4.31
CA ASP A 36 -6.70 -0.09 -2.90
C ASP A 36 -5.79 -1.07 -2.15
N ILE A 37 -5.79 -1.00 -0.82
CA ILE A 37 -5.11 -2.00 0.03
C ILE A 37 -6.05 -3.19 0.22
N ALA A 38 -5.61 -4.37 -0.22
CA ALA A 38 -6.42 -5.59 -0.24
C ALA A 38 -6.35 -6.38 1.07
N ASP A 39 -5.19 -6.37 1.71
CA ASP A 39 -4.93 -7.15 2.92
C ASP A 39 -3.97 -6.39 3.86
N THR A 40 -4.17 -6.63 5.14
CA THR A 40 -3.39 -6.04 6.24
C THR A 40 -2.97 -7.14 7.22
N PHE A 41 -2.00 -6.85 8.07
CA PHE A 41 -1.53 -7.80 9.08
C PHE A 41 -2.47 -7.86 10.29
N GLU A 42 -2.45 -8.98 11.03
CA GLU A 42 -3.41 -9.30 12.11
C GLU A 42 -3.50 -8.25 13.23
N HIS A 43 -2.43 -7.50 13.47
CA HIS A 43 -2.31 -6.58 14.61
C HIS A 43 -2.29 -5.10 14.21
N GLY A 44 -2.86 -4.78 13.05
CA GLY A 44 -2.94 -3.40 12.60
C GLY A 44 -3.56 -3.24 11.23
N ARG A 45 -3.39 -2.05 10.67
CA ARG A 45 -3.89 -1.68 9.34
C ARG A 45 -2.90 -0.81 8.59
N VAL A 46 -2.95 -0.89 7.28
CA VAL A 46 -2.21 0.00 6.38
C VAL A 46 -3.23 0.86 5.65
N THR A 47 -3.03 2.17 5.66
CA THR A 47 -3.81 3.10 4.85
C THR A 47 -2.93 3.67 3.76
N MET A 48 -3.54 3.96 2.62
CA MET A 48 -2.87 4.56 1.47
C MET A 48 -3.48 5.92 1.19
N GLN A 49 -2.64 6.93 1.13
CA GLN A 49 -2.98 8.22 0.54
C GLN A 49 -2.68 8.14 -0.96
N TYR A 50 -3.73 7.90 -1.73
CA TYR A 50 -3.72 7.92 -3.18
C TYR A 50 -4.71 8.95 -3.68
N GLN A 51 -4.25 9.90 -4.50
CA GLN A 51 -5.19 10.70 -5.27
C GLN A 51 -5.81 9.77 -6.31
N HIS A 52 -7.08 9.40 -6.12
CA HIS A 52 -7.86 8.51 -6.99
C HIS A 52 -8.02 9.10 -8.39
N ARG A 53 -6.94 9.11 -9.16
CA ARG A 53 -6.92 9.34 -10.60
C ARG A 53 -6.71 8.01 -11.31
N PRO A 54 -7.29 7.82 -12.49
CA PRO A 54 -6.91 6.70 -13.35
C PRO A 54 -5.42 6.74 -13.66
N LEU A 55 -4.78 5.57 -13.71
CA LEU A 55 -3.39 5.39 -14.10
C LEU A 55 -3.34 4.77 -15.49
N LEU A 56 -2.98 5.58 -16.48
CA LEU A 56 -2.90 5.18 -17.89
C LEU A 56 -1.72 4.23 -18.14
N PRO A 57 -1.72 3.49 -19.26
CA PRO A 57 -0.56 2.68 -19.68
C PRO A 57 0.76 3.45 -19.62
N GLY A 58 1.76 2.85 -18.95
CA GLY A 58 3.10 3.41 -18.80
C GLY A 58 3.24 4.52 -17.74
N GLU A 59 2.15 5.07 -17.20
CA GLU A 59 2.20 6.11 -16.18
C GLU A 59 2.72 5.58 -14.84
N VAL A 60 3.30 6.51 -14.06
CA VAL A 60 3.79 6.28 -12.70
C VAL A 60 3.06 7.22 -11.74
N VAL A 61 2.76 6.72 -10.55
CA VAL A 61 2.18 7.52 -9.48
C VAL A 61 2.84 7.21 -8.14
N GLY A 62 3.04 8.26 -7.35
CA GLY A 62 3.51 8.14 -5.97
C GLY A 62 2.34 7.93 -5.01
N VAL A 63 2.48 6.97 -4.11
CA VAL A 63 1.55 6.73 -3.00
C VAL A 63 2.29 6.87 -1.68
N GLN A 64 1.62 7.47 -0.71
CA GLN A 64 2.13 7.55 0.66
C GLN A 64 1.34 6.58 1.54
N LEU A 65 2.04 5.76 2.31
CA LEU A 65 1.41 4.78 3.17
C LEU A 65 1.54 5.18 4.64
N SER A 66 0.50 4.94 5.41
CA SER A 66 0.51 5.07 6.87
C SER A 66 0.16 3.72 7.47
N ILE A 67 0.91 3.32 8.50
CA ILE A 67 0.73 2.05 9.20
C ILE A 67 0.24 2.37 10.60
N HIS A 68 -0.82 1.70 11.01
CA HIS A 68 -1.33 1.77 12.37
C HIS A 68 -1.21 0.40 13.00
N VAL A 69 -0.58 0.32 14.16
CA VAL A 69 -0.48 -0.93 14.94
C VAL A 69 -1.41 -0.82 16.14
N ASP A 70 -2.23 -1.84 16.35
CA ASP A 70 -3.23 -1.83 17.40
C ASP A 70 -2.59 -1.74 18.79
N ARG A 71 -3.28 -1.07 19.72
CA ARG A 71 -2.80 -0.90 21.10
C ARG A 71 -2.71 -2.19 21.90
N SER A 72 -3.49 -3.20 21.51
CA SER A 72 -3.56 -4.51 22.16
C SER A 72 -2.56 -5.52 21.61
N CYS A 73 -1.62 -5.11 20.76
CA CYS A 73 -0.63 -6.06 20.28
C CYS A 73 0.32 -6.53 21.39
N PRO A 74 0.77 -7.80 21.36
CA PRO A 74 1.88 -8.25 22.19
C PRO A 74 3.14 -7.39 22.01
N SER A 75 4.13 -7.56 22.89
CA SER A 75 5.45 -6.97 22.64
C SER A 75 6.20 -7.83 21.63
N GLY A 76 6.71 -7.23 20.56
CA GLY A 76 7.44 -7.95 19.51
C GLY A 76 7.60 -7.15 18.23
N GLU A 77 8.32 -7.71 17.27
CA GLU A 77 8.35 -7.20 15.90
C GLU A 77 7.21 -7.81 15.09
N TYR A 78 6.52 -6.96 14.33
CA TYR A 78 5.37 -7.34 13.53
C TYR A 78 5.73 -7.27 12.05
N PRO A 79 6.07 -8.40 11.40
CA PRO A 79 6.23 -8.40 9.95
C PRO A 79 4.89 -8.13 9.30
N PHE A 80 4.86 -7.29 8.27
CA PHE A 80 3.68 -7.09 7.45
C PHE A 80 4.04 -7.08 5.96
N ALA A 81 3.07 -7.48 5.14
CA ALA A 81 3.11 -7.33 3.70
C ALA A 81 2.00 -6.36 3.30
N ILE A 82 2.26 -5.56 2.26
CA ILE A 82 1.28 -4.63 1.71
C ILE A 82 0.81 -5.24 0.39
N VAL A 83 -0.47 -5.61 0.33
CA VAL A 83 -1.07 -6.14 -0.89
C VAL A 83 -1.91 -5.04 -1.53
N PHE A 84 -1.57 -4.68 -2.76
CA PHE A 84 -2.36 -3.75 -3.56
C PHE A 84 -3.33 -4.54 -4.43
N GLN A 85 -4.59 -4.12 -4.45
CA GLN A 85 -5.59 -4.56 -5.42
C GLN A 85 -5.84 -3.43 -6.41
N ALA A 86 -5.68 -3.74 -7.70
CA ALA A 86 -5.92 -2.79 -8.78
C ALA A 86 -7.12 -3.27 -9.61
N THR A 87 -8.04 -2.35 -9.89
CA THR A 87 -9.14 -2.59 -10.83
C THR A 87 -8.92 -1.74 -12.06
N GLY A 88 -9.04 -2.32 -13.26
CA GLY A 88 -8.83 -1.62 -14.53
C GLY A 88 -9.78 -2.09 -15.62
N HIS A 89 -9.74 -1.37 -16.74
CA HIS A 89 -10.50 -1.66 -17.95
C HIS A 89 -9.62 -1.47 -19.19
N GLU A 90 -9.93 -2.19 -20.26
CA GLU A 90 -9.24 -2.05 -21.55
C GLU A 90 -9.44 -0.64 -22.12
N VAL A 91 -8.37 -0.10 -22.72
CA VAL A 91 -8.37 1.15 -23.46
C VAL A 91 -9.18 0.91 -24.74
N LYS A 92 -10.31 1.62 -24.88
CA LYS A 92 -11.15 1.60 -26.08
C LYS A 92 -10.58 2.47 -27.20
#